data_AF-A2E098-F1
#
_entry.id   AF-A2E098-F1
#
_cell.length_a   1.000
_cell.length_b   1.000
_cell.length_c   1.000
_cell.angle_alpha   90.00
_cell.angle_beta   90.00
_cell.angle_gamma   90.00
#
_symmetry.space_group_name_H-M   'P 1'
#
loop_
_entity.id
_entity.type
_entity.pdbx_description
1 polymer ?
#
loop_
_entity_poly.entity_id
_entity_poly.type
_entity_poly.pdbx_seq_one_letter_code
_entity_poly.pdbx_strand_id
1 'polypeptide(L)'
;MSGDWQPKAAGVILKIMEHPAAALFRSPVVSGTDTEENNYYTIITNPQDFGTIKDRLYNNQYKSVTQLIEDVNQIAKNAAIYNGENSHVAFLASYCTQLFNKEMRDSDLLPVRAWCDAVFNLRTKITNLMSNQPPKVRQFSSSLNAGRSLKQNTPVMSEHEIQCFIQASEKLQSDEEQKEMIRILNENQPELDAGNAEIHFEITKLNHQTMSALKHYMAEALNKKGMSYPE
;
A
#
# COMPACT_ATOMS: atom_id res chain seq x y z
N MET A 1 20.08 -12.75 1.33
CA MET A 1 20.44 -11.37 0.98
C MET A 1 21.41 -10.83 2.03
N SER A 2 22.67 -11.24 1.95
CA SER A 2 23.74 -10.77 2.84
C SER A 2 24.82 -10.14 1.99
N GLY A 3 25.02 -8.83 2.15
CA GLY A 3 26.10 -8.08 1.50
C GLY A 3 25.60 -6.76 0.91
N ASP A 4 26.04 -5.65 1.48
CA ASP A 4 26.09 -4.31 0.85
C ASP A 4 24.95 -3.29 1.07
N TRP A 5 24.04 -3.51 2.02
CA TRP A 5 23.06 -2.46 2.39
C TRP A 5 23.61 -1.44 3.39
N GLN A 6 24.55 -1.84 4.26
CA GLN A 6 25.08 -0.97 5.33
C GLN A 6 25.90 0.22 4.79
N PRO A 7 26.78 0.07 3.78
CA PRO A 7 27.49 1.22 3.19
C PRO A 7 26.53 2.24 2.58
N LYS A 8 25.49 1.78 1.88
CA LYS A 8 24.44 2.65 1.32
C LYS A 8 23.67 3.38 2.43
N ALA A 9 23.28 2.65 3.48
CA ALA A 9 22.62 3.23 4.64
C ALA A 9 23.51 4.24 5.38
N ALA A 10 24.83 4.01 5.46
CA ALA A 10 25.77 4.97 6.02
C ALA A 10 25.81 6.26 5.19
N GLY A 11 25.77 6.16 3.86
CA GLY A 11 25.63 7.31 2.96
C GLY A 11 24.35 8.10 3.21
N VAL A 12 23.22 7.42 3.45
CA VAL A 12 21.97 8.08 3.85
C VAL A 12 22.14 8.82 5.18
N ILE A 13 22.70 8.18 6.21
CA ILE A 13 22.90 8.80 7.52
C ILE A 13 23.80 10.04 7.43
N LEU A 14 24.88 9.98 6.65
CA LEU A 14 25.75 11.15 6.41
C LEU A 14 24.97 12.32 5.81
N LYS A 15 24.14 12.07 4.80
CA LYS A 15 23.29 13.09 4.18
C LYS A 15 22.31 13.71 5.17
N ILE A 16 21.75 12.92 6.08
CA ILE A 16 20.89 13.44 7.15
C ILE A 16 21.70 14.32 8.12
N MET A 17 22.90 13.89 8.51
CA MET A 17 23.76 14.64 9.42
C MET A 17 24.20 15.99 8.83
N GLU A 18 24.37 16.11 7.51
CA GLU A 18 24.67 17.39 6.84
C GLU A 18 23.53 18.41 6.96
N HIS A 19 22.28 17.95 7.07
CA HIS A 19 21.12 18.84 7.16
C HIS A 19 21.12 19.67 8.47
N PRO A 20 20.81 20.97 8.44
CA PRO A 20 20.81 21.82 9.64
C PRO A 20 19.91 21.32 10.78
N ALA A 21 18.75 20.74 10.44
CA ALA A 21 17.82 20.17 11.42
C ALA A 21 18.43 19.03 12.25
N ALA A 22 19.47 18.35 11.75
CA ALA A 22 20.12 17.26 12.44
C ALA A 22 21.12 17.73 13.50
N ALA A 23 21.43 19.03 13.59
CA ALA A 23 22.53 19.56 14.39
C ALA A 23 22.51 19.08 15.86
N LEU A 24 21.34 19.06 16.49
CA LEU A 24 21.16 18.61 17.88
C LEU A 24 21.32 17.10 18.08
N PHE A 25 21.29 16.31 17.00
CA PHE A 25 21.26 14.85 17.02
C PHE A 25 22.50 14.23 16.37
N ARG A 26 23.54 15.02 16.05
CA ARG A 26 24.79 14.54 15.43
C ARG A 26 25.69 13.77 16.39
N SER A 27 25.50 13.97 17.70
CA SER A 27 26.33 13.37 18.74
C SER A 27 25.47 13.08 19.98
N PRO A 28 25.91 12.18 20.87
CA PRO A 28 25.21 11.91 22.12
C PRO A 28 24.97 13.19 22.92
N VAL A 29 23.82 13.25 23.60
CA VAL A 29 23.50 14.35 24.52
C VAL A 29 24.52 14.36 25.66
N VAL A 30 25.38 15.38 25.73
CA VAL A 30 26.41 15.46 26.78
C VAL A 30 25.76 15.80 28.11
N SER A 31 25.96 14.94 29.12
CA SER A 31 25.58 15.22 30.51
C SER A 31 26.73 15.90 31.25
N GLY A 32 26.62 17.22 31.44
CA GLY A 32 27.39 18.00 32.42
C GLY A 32 28.29 19.10 31.82
N THR A 33 27.89 20.35 31.97
CA THR A 33 28.50 21.35 32.89
C THR A 33 27.60 22.60 32.93
N ASP A 34 27.21 23.01 34.15
CA ASP A 34 26.57 24.28 34.54
C ASP A 34 25.04 24.41 34.64
N THR A 35 24.30 23.30 34.79
CA THR A 35 23.03 23.33 35.54
C THR A 35 22.86 22.04 36.35
N GLU A 36 22.31 22.16 37.56
CA GLU A 36 22.06 21.03 38.49
C GLU A 36 20.98 20.03 38.00
N GLU A 37 20.45 20.17 36.79
CA GLU A 37 19.29 19.40 36.30
C GLU A 37 19.44 18.93 34.83
N ASN A 38 20.41 18.06 34.53
CA ASN A 38 20.35 17.27 33.29
C ASN A 38 20.14 15.78 33.62
N ASN A 39 18.89 15.43 33.95
CA ASN A 39 18.44 14.06 34.20
C ASN A 39 18.12 13.28 32.91
N TYR A 40 18.68 13.68 31.76
CA TYR A 40 18.39 13.06 30.46
C TYR A 40 18.57 11.55 30.49
N TYR A 41 19.69 11.05 31.01
CA TYR A 41 19.97 9.61 31.11
C TYR A 41 19.18 8.91 32.23
N THR A 42 18.52 9.66 33.11
CA THR A 42 17.57 9.12 34.09
C THR A 42 16.18 8.93 33.47
N ILE A 43 15.78 9.84 32.57
CA ILE A 43 14.47 9.80 31.88
C ILE A 43 14.53 8.89 30.64
N ILE A 44 15.61 8.98 29.87
CA ILE A 44 15.78 8.30 28.59
C ILE A 44 16.63 7.04 28.77
N THR A 45 15.97 5.90 28.64
CA THR A 45 16.56 4.57 28.88
C THR A 45 17.36 4.01 27.70
N ASN A 46 17.05 4.44 26.48
CA ASN A 46 17.76 4.05 25.26
C ASN A 46 18.19 5.28 24.46
N PRO A 47 19.23 6.01 24.90
CA PRO A 47 19.72 7.20 24.22
C PRO A 47 20.24 6.84 22.82
N GLN A 48 19.91 7.67 21.83
CA GLN A 48 20.30 7.47 20.44
C GLN A 48 20.59 8.81 19.76
N ASP A 49 21.55 8.79 18.84
CA ASP A 49 21.95 9.91 17.99
C ASP A 49 22.51 9.38 16.65
N PHE A 50 22.60 10.23 15.64
CA PHE A 50 23.06 9.85 14.30
C PHE A 50 24.55 9.49 14.25
N GLY A 51 25.38 10.08 15.11
CA GLY A 51 26.81 9.75 15.21
C GLY A 51 27.00 8.30 15.64
N THR A 52 26.31 7.89 16.71
CA THR A 52 26.31 6.51 17.18
C THR A 52 25.74 5.54 16.13
N ILE A 53 24.66 5.90 15.43
CA ILE A 53 24.11 5.06 14.35
C ILE A 53 25.13 4.87 13.21
N LYS A 54 25.78 5.97 12.79
CA LYS A 54 26.82 5.96 11.77
C LYS A 54 27.96 5.01 12.16
N ASP A 55 28.43 5.08 13.39
CA ASP A 55 29.53 4.24 13.86
C ASP A 55 29.11 2.76 13.93
N ARG A 56 27.87 2.46 14.34
CA ARG A 56 27.33 1.09 14.29
C ARG A 56 27.26 0.54 12.87
N LEU A 57 26.88 1.37 11.89
CA LEU A 57 26.88 0.96 10.47
C LEU A 57 28.30 0.65 9.97
N TYR A 58 29.28 1.50 10.27
CA TYR A 58 30.67 1.26 9.85
C TYR A 58 31.30 0.03 10.51
N ASN A 59 30.89 -0.28 11.74
CA ASN A 59 31.35 -1.46 12.46
C ASN A 59 30.52 -2.72 12.15
N ASN A 60 29.63 -2.68 11.14
CA ASN A 60 28.74 -3.78 10.74
C ASN A 60 27.88 -4.35 11.90
N GLN A 61 27.47 -3.50 12.84
CA GLN A 61 26.77 -3.94 14.07
C GLN A 61 25.27 -4.15 13.88
N TYR A 62 24.68 -3.69 12.78
CA TYR A 62 23.28 -3.95 12.45
C TYR A 62 23.10 -5.28 11.73
N LYS A 63 22.15 -6.10 12.20
CA LYS A 63 21.78 -7.37 11.56
C LYS A 63 20.75 -7.20 10.46
N SER A 64 19.99 -6.10 10.48
CA SER A 64 18.95 -5.79 9.49
C SER A 64 18.68 -4.29 9.38
N VAL A 65 18.10 -3.87 8.25
CA VAL A 65 17.63 -2.49 8.03
C VAL A 65 16.57 -2.10 9.07
N THR A 66 15.76 -3.05 9.53
CA THR A 66 14.72 -2.80 10.55
C THR A 66 15.32 -2.24 11.84
N GLN A 67 16.45 -2.79 12.30
CA GLN A 67 17.13 -2.30 13.51
C GLN A 67 17.64 -0.86 13.33
N LEU A 68 18.15 -0.53 12.14
CA LEU A 68 18.55 0.84 11.80
C LEU A 68 17.34 1.79 11.87
N ILE A 69 16.21 1.41 11.27
CA ILE A 69 14.98 2.21 11.28
C ILE A 69 14.48 2.42 12.71
N GLU A 70 14.54 1.39 13.56
CA GLU A 70 14.16 1.46 14.97
C GLU A 70 15.01 2.49 15.74
N ASP A 71 16.33 2.48 15.54
CA ASP A 71 17.22 3.44 16.18
C ASP A 71 16.98 4.87 15.70
N VAL A 72 16.80 5.10 14.40
CA VAL A 72 16.45 6.45 13.89
C VAL A 72 15.13 6.93 14.47
N ASN A 73 14.13 6.06 14.58
CA ASN A 73 12.86 6.40 15.23
C ASN A 73 13.02 6.67 16.73
N GLN A 74 13.98 6.03 17.40
CA GLN A 74 14.24 6.22 18.82
C GLN A 74 14.73 7.64 19.11
N ILE A 75 15.47 8.29 18.19
CA ILE A 75 15.89 9.69 18.31
C ILE A 75 14.66 10.60 18.48
N ALA A 76 13.66 10.46 17.61
CA ALA A 76 12.43 11.25 17.67
C ALA A 76 11.60 10.96 18.92
N LYS A 77 11.51 9.69 19.34
CA LYS A 77 10.84 9.30 20.59
C LYS A 77 11.51 9.93 21.81
N ASN A 78 12.82 9.84 21.90
CA ASN A 78 13.59 10.41 23.02
C ASN A 78 13.43 11.94 23.06
N ALA A 79 13.50 12.60 21.90
CA ALA A 79 13.28 14.03 21.79
C ALA A 79 11.89 14.44 22.30
N ALA A 80 10.84 13.71 21.92
CA ALA A 80 9.47 13.96 22.38
C ALA A 80 9.28 13.68 23.89
N ILE A 81 9.85 12.60 24.41
CA ILE A 81 9.75 12.24 25.83
C ILE A 81 10.43 13.31 26.71
N TYR A 82 11.65 13.72 26.35
CA TYR A 82 12.43 14.62 27.17
C TYR A 82 12.01 16.09 27.03
N ASN A 83 11.71 16.53 25.81
CA ASN A 83 11.42 17.94 25.53
C ASN A 83 9.91 18.25 25.44
N GLY A 84 9.06 17.23 25.38
CA GLY A 84 7.62 17.32 25.11
C GLY A 84 7.28 17.18 23.62
N GLU A 85 6.12 16.58 23.33
CA GLU A 85 5.69 16.22 21.96
C GLU A 85 5.56 17.42 21.01
N ASN A 86 5.17 18.58 21.54
CA ASN A 86 4.99 19.82 20.76
C ASN A 86 6.22 20.74 20.78
N SER A 87 7.35 20.28 21.32
CA SER A 87 8.57 21.08 21.39
C SER A 87 9.23 21.24 20.02
N HIS A 88 9.99 22.31 19.86
CA HIS A 88 10.79 22.53 18.65
C HIS A 88 11.79 21.39 18.42
N VAL A 89 12.38 20.84 19.49
CA VAL A 89 13.33 19.72 19.40
C VAL A 89 12.64 18.45 18.90
N ALA A 90 11.45 18.13 19.42
CA ALA A 90 10.67 16.98 18.93
C ALA A 90 10.28 17.14 17.45
N PHE A 91 9.90 18.35 17.03
CA PHE A 91 9.61 18.65 15.63
C PHE A 91 10.84 18.43 14.72
N LEU A 92 12.02 18.94 15.10
CA LEU A 92 13.25 18.77 14.33
C LEU A 92 13.64 17.28 14.23
N ALA A 93 13.51 16.51 15.32
CA ALA A 93 13.81 15.09 15.30
C ALA A 93 12.86 14.33 14.36
N SER A 94 11.55 14.59 14.45
CA SER A 94 10.54 14.01 13.54
C SER A 94 10.83 14.36 12.08
N TYR A 95 11.22 15.61 11.81
CA TYR A 95 11.62 16.03 10.46
C TYR A 95 12.85 15.26 9.94
N CYS A 96 13.87 15.04 10.78
CA CYS A 96 15.03 14.23 10.41
C CYS A 96 14.63 12.77 10.12
N THR A 97 13.74 12.17 10.90
CA THR A 97 13.19 10.83 10.62
C THR A 97 12.44 10.77 9.30
N GLN A 98 11.68 11.82 8.94
CA GLN A 98 10.99 11.90 7.64
C GLN A 98 11.98 12.00 6.48
N LEU A 99 13.02 12.83 6.60
CA LEU A 99 14.10 12.91 5.61
C LEU A 99 14.79 11.55 5.45
N PHE A 100 15.14 10.89 6.56
CA PHE A 100 15.74 9.57 6.54
C PHE A 100 14.88 8.55 5.77
N ASN A 101 13.57 8.48 6.08
CA ASN A 101 12.66 7.55 5.42
C ASN A 101 12.52 7.83 3.91
N LYS A 102 12.59 9.10 3.50
CA LYS A 102 12.62 9.49 2.09
C LYS A 102 13.89 8.99 1.42
N GLU A 103 15.06 9.27 1.99
CA GLU A 103 16.34 8.88 1.41
C GLU A 103 16.53 7.34 1.36
N MET A 104 16.05 6.62 2.37
CA MET A 104 16.03 5.15 2.38
C MET A 104 15.16 4.58 1.26
N ARG A 105 14.04 5.24 0.93
CA ARG A 105 13.17 4.86 -0.19
C ARG A 105 13.88 5.11 -1.52
N ASP A 106 14.44 6.30 -1.70
CA ASP A 106 15.12 6.70 -2.93
C ASP A 106 16.36 5.84 -3.20
N SER A 107 16.96 5.27 -2.14
CA SER A 107 18.10 4.35 -2.21
C SER A 107 17.73 2.86 -2.31
N ASP A 108 16.42 2.53 -2.41
CA ASP A 108 15.90 1.15 -2.46
C ASP A 108 16.33 0.27 -1.27
N LEU A 109 16.40 0.87 -0.08
CA LEU A 109 16.81 0.19 1.16
C LEU A 109 15.63 -0.21 2.05
N LEU A 110 14.42 0.30 1.79
CA LEU A 110 13.25 -0.04 2.58
C LEU A 110 12.81 -1.48 2.32
N PRO A 111 12.49 -2.27 3.35
CA PRO A 111 11.98 -3.63 3.16
C PRO A 111 10.62 -3.60 2.48
N VAL A 112 10.27 -4.67 1.73
CA VAL A 112 8.97 -4.82 1.05
C VAL A 112 7.79 -4.54 1.99
N ARG A 113 7.88 -4.98 3.25
CA ARG A 113 6.85 -4.69 4.26
C ARG A 113 6.63 -3.19 4.48
N ALA A 114 7.70 -2.39 4.55
CA ALA A 114 7.58 -0.94 4.69
C ALA A 114 6.94 -0.29 3.45
N TRP A 115 7.16 -0.86 2.26
CA TRP A 115 6.44 -0.44 1.05
C TRP A 115 4.94 -0.77 1.15
N CYS A 116 4.59 -2.00 1.55
CA CYS A 116 3.19 -2.42 1.76
C CYS A 116 2.48 -1.53 2.79
N ASP A 117 3.14 -1.25 3.92
CA ASP A 117 2.61 -0.38 4.97
C ASP A 117 2.41 1.06 4.45
N ALA A 118 3.35 1.59 3.65
CA ALA A 118 3.21 2.90 3.03
C ALA A 118 2.00 2.97 2.08
N VAL A 119 1.80 1.94 1.24
CA VAL A 119 0.64 1.85 0.34
C VAL A 119 -0.67 1.77 1.15
N PHE A 120 -0.71 0.94 2.19
CA PHE A 120 -1.86 0.82 3.07
C PHE A 120 -2.21 2.15 3.75
N ASN A 121 -1.20 2.86 4.28
CA ASN A 121 -1.39 4.16 4.93
C ASN A 121 -1.91 5.22 3.96
N LEU A 122 -1.36 5.28 2.74
CA LEU A 122 -1.85 6.18 1.69
C LEU A 122 -3.29 5.86 1.30
N ARG A 123 -3.62 4.59 1.08
CA ARG A 123 -4.98 4.13 0.79
C ARG A 123 -5.95 4.52 1.91
N THR A 124 -5.54 4.35 3.16
CA THR A 124 -6.35 4.72 4.33
C THR A 124 -6.60 6.23 4.37
N LYS A 125 -5.57 7.05 4.11
CA LYS A 125 -5.69 8.51 4.06
C LYS A 125 -6.62 8.97 2.94
N ILE A 126 -6.49 8.39 1.74
CA ILE A 126 -7.37 8.68 0.60
C ILE A 126 -8.81 8.28 0.95
N THR A 127 -9.02 7.07 1.47
CA THR A 127 -10.34 6.58 1.92
C THR A 127 -10.96 7.54 2.93
N ASN A 128 -10.19 7.98 3.93
CA ASN A 128 -10.67 8.87 4.97
C ASN A 128 -11.08 10.25 4.41
N LEU A 129 -10.27 10.83 3.51
CA LEU A 129 -10.59 12.08 2.82
C LEU A 129 -11.83 11.97 1.94
N MET A 130 -12.02 10.83 1.27
CA MET A 130 -13.22 10.56 0.46
C MET A 130 -14.48 10.41 1.34
N SER A 131 -14.38 9.73 2.48
CA SER A 131 -15.50 9.55 3.42
C SER A 131 -15.86 10.84 4.17
N ASN A 132 -14.87 11.71 4.44
CA ASN A 132 -15.04 12.95 5.21
C ASN A 132 -14.86 14.19 4.34
N GLN A 133 -15.55 14.22 3.20
CA GLN A 133 -15.41 15.31 2.23
C GLN A 133 -16.01 16.63 2.76
N PRO A 134 -15.30 17.77 2.64
CA PRO A 134 -15.86 19.06 2.99
C PRO A 134 -17.12 19.41 2.17
N PRO A 135 -18.13 20.09 2.75
CA PRO A 135 -19.40 20.37 2.08
C PRO A 135 -19.24 21.05 0.71
N LYS A 136 -18.29 21.99 0.61
CA LYS A 136 -18.00 22.74 -0.63
C LYS A 136 -17.52 21.86 -1.79
N VAL A 137 -16.93 20.70 -1.48
CA VAL A 137 -16.37 19.79 -2.48
C VAL A 137 -17.35 18.66 -2.82
N ARG A 138 -18.38 18.42 -1.99
CA ARG A 138 -19.36 17.33 -2.18
C ARG A 138 -20.06 17.37 -3.54
N GLN A 139 -20.32 18.57 -4.07
CA GLN A 139 -20.89 18.75 -5.42
C GLN A 139 -19.96 18.30 -6.56
N PHE A 140 -18.66 18.20 -6.30
CA PHE A 140 -17.63 17.71 -7.24
C PHE A 140 -17.20 16.26 -6.93
N SER A 141 -17.86 15.61 -5.96
CA SER A 141 -17.53 14.26 -5.52
C SER A 141 -17.66 13.21 -6.64
N SER A 142 -18.60 13.40 -7.56
CA SER A 142 -18.78 12.55 -8.74
C SER A 142 -17.55 12.58 -9.65
N SER A 143 -16.95 13.75 -9.87
CA SER A 143 -15.72 13.90 -10.67
C SER A 143 -14.47 13.34 -9.96
N LEU A 144 -14.39 13.41 -8.63
CA LEU A 144 -13.31 12.79 -7.85
C LEU A 144 -13.45 11.27 -7.77
N ASN A 145 -14.70 10.78 -7.69
CA ASN A 145 -15.03 9.36 -7.77
C ASN A 145 -14.99 8.81 -9.20
N ALA A 146 -14.91 9.64 -10.24
CA ALA A 146 -14.74 9.21 -11.63
C ALA A 146 -13.36 8.55 -11.89
N GLY A 147 -12.42 8.69 -10.95
CA GLY A 147 -11.22 7.85 -10.86
C GLY A 147 -11.50 6.41 -10.44
N ARG A 148 -12.75 6.03 -10.12
CA ARG A 148 -13.20 4.64 -10.00
C ARG A 148 -13.35 4.00 -11.38
N SER A 149 -12.23 3.90 -12.07
CA SER A 149 -11.87 2.66 -12.74
C SER A 149 -10.34 2.62 -12.76
N LEU A 150 -9.75 2.40 -11.59
CA LEU A 150 -8.60 1.50 -11.59
C LEU A 150 -9.18 0.19 -12.14
N LYS A 151 -9.02 -0.02 -13.45
CA LYS A 151 -9.16 -1.35 -14.04
C LYS A 151 -8.29 -2.24 -13.17
N GLN A 152 -8.93 -2.97 -12.27
CA GLN A 152 -8.27 -4.03 -11.54
C GLN A 152 -7.82 -5.00 -12.62
N ASN A 153 -6.53 -5.00 -12.94
CA ASN A 153 -5.91 -6.12 -13.65
C ASN A 153 -5.82 -7.38 -12.76
N THR A 154 -6.52 -7.40 -11.62
CA THR A 154 -6.90 -8.65 -10.98
C THR A 154 -7.98 -9.27 -11.87
N PRO A 155 -7.74 -10.42 -12.52
CA PRO A 155 -8.80 -11.10 -13.23
C PRO A 155 -9.96 -11.32 -12.25
N VAL A 156 -11.16 -10.87 -12.64
CA VAL A 156 -12.40 -10.95 -11.84
C VAL A 156 -12.77 -12.40 -11.52
N MET A 157 -12.15 -13.35 -12.23
CA MET A 157 -12.37 -14.78 -12.17
C MET A 157 -11.04 -15.52 -12.16
N SER A 158 -10.99 -16.66 -11.47
CA SER A 158 -9.90 -17.60 -11.61
C SER A 158 -9.86 -18.19 -13.03
N GLU A 159 -8.68 -18.62 -13.47
CA GLU A 159 -8.51 -19.32 -14.76
C GLU A 159 -9.43 -20.56 -14.85
N HIS A 160 -9.62 -21.24 -13.72
CA HIS A 160 -10.52 -22.38 -13.57
C HIS A 160 -11.98 -22.00 -13.85
N GLU A 161 -12.47 -20.90 -13.28
CA GLU A 161 -13.85 -20.43 -13.54
C GLU A 161 -14.08 -20.04 -14.99
N ILE A 162 -13.06 -19.49 -15.67
CA ILE A 162 -13.12 -19.17 -17.10
C ILE A 162 -13.22 -20.48 -17.92
N GLN A 163 -12.44 -21.50 -17.58
CA GLN A 163 -12.49 -22.80 -18.26
C GLN A 163 -13.85 -23.49 -18.08
N CYS A 164 -14.40 -23.49 -16.87
CA CYS A 164 -15.73 -24.05 -16.62
C CYS A 164 -16.82 -23.34 -17.43
N PHE A 165 -16.72 -22.01 -17.55
CA PHE A 165 -17.64 -21.21 -18.36
C PHE A 165 -17.56 -21.56 -19.85
N ILE A 166 -16.35 -21.65 -20.40
CA ILE A 166 -16.15 -22.02 -21.81
C ILE A 166 -16.75 -23.40 -22.09
N GLN A 167 -16.43 -24.40 -21.26
CA GLN A 167 -16.97 -25.75 -21.40
C GLN A 167 -18.51 -25.81 -21.29
N ALA A 168 -19.10 -24.99 -20.42
CA ALA A 168 -20.55 -24.89 -20.32
C ALA A 168 -21.15 -24.23 -21.57
N SER A 169 -20.49 -23.21 -22.13
CA SER A 169 -20.96 -22.51 -23.33
C SER A 169 -20.92 -23.40 -24.57
N GLU A 170 -19.88 -24.23 -24.72
CA GLU A 170 -19.77 -25.20 -25.82
C GLU A 170 -20.90 -26.24 -25.83
N LYS A 171 -21.49 -26.52 -24.66
CA LYS A 171 -22.63 -27.43 -24.49
C LYS A 171 -24.00 -26.75 -24.73
N LEU A 172 -24.03 -25.42 -24.80
CA LEU A 172 -25.23 -24.58 -24.94
C LEU A 172 -25.14 -23.75 -26.23
N GLN A 173 -25.48 -24.39 -27.35
CA GLN A 173 -25.30 -23.84 -28.70
C GLN A 173 -26.62 -23.58 -29.45
N SER A 174 -27.79 -23.71 -28.79
CA SER A 174 -29.05 -23.41 -29.47
C SER A 174 -29.32 -21.91 -29.57
N ASP A 175 -30.08 -21.51 -30.60
CA ASP A 175 -30.44 -20.10 -30.83
C ASP A 175 -31.17 -19.49 -29.63
N GLU A 176 -32.05 -20.25 -28.97
CA GLU A 176 -32.76 -19.85 -27.76
C GLU A 176 -31.82 -19.63 -26.58
N GLU A 177 -30.80 -20.48 -26.42
CA GLU A 177 -29.83 -20.38 -25.33
C GLU A 177 -28.91 -19.18 -25.53
N GLN A 178 -28.49 -18.95 -26.77
CA GLN A 178 -27.72 -17.77 -27.14
C GLN A 178 -28.52 -16.48 -26.91
N LYS A 179 -29.79 -16.42 -27.34
CA LYS A 179 -30.65 -15.25 -27.11
C LYS A 179 -30.84 -14.94 -25.64
N GLU A 180 -30.99 -15.95 -24.78
CA GLU A 180 -31.15 -15.73 -23.34
C GLU A 180 -29.84 -15.27 -22.69
N MET A 181 -28.69 -15.83 -23.08
CA MET A 181 -27.38 -15.32 -22.62
C MET A 181 -27.16 -13.86 -23.04
N ILE A 182 -27.53 -13.50 -24.27
CA ILE A 182 -27.48 -12.12 -24.78
C ILE A 182 -28.38 -11.20 -23.96
N ARG A 183 -29.60 -11.66 -23.65
CA ARG A 183 -30.54 -10.91 -22.82
C ARG A 183 -29.97 -10.63 -21.43
N ILE A 184 -29.41 -11.64 -20.77
CA ILE A 184 -28.79 -11.50 -19.44
C ILE A 184 -27.62 -10.51 -19.49
N LEU A 185 -26.82 -10.55 -20.55
CA LEU A 185 -25.69 -9.64 -20.76
C LEU A 185 -26.17 -8.19 -20.94
N ASN A 186 -27.19 -7.96 -21.76
CA ASN A 186 -27.76 -6.62 -21.96
C ASN A 186 -28.45 -6.07 -20.69
N GLU A 187 -29.06 -6.93 -19.88
CA GLU A 187 -29.71 -6.54 -18.62
C GLU A 187 -28.70 -6.15 -17.53
N ASN A 188 -27.55 -6.84 -17.46
CA ASN A 188 -26.57 -6.66 -16.37
C ASN A 188 -25.32 -5.85 -16.76
N GLN A 189 -25.03 -5.70 -18.05
CA GLN A 189 -23.86 -4.97 -18.55
C GLN A 189 -24.13 -4.37 -19.96
N PRO A 190 -25.08 -3.43 -20.09
CA PRO A 190 -25.53 -2.87 -21.36
C PRO A 190 -24.43 -2.13 -22.13
N GLU A 191 -23.35 -1.70 -21.48
CA GLU A 191 -22.20 -1.05 -22.13
C GLU A 191 -21.40 -1.97 -23.07
N LEU A 192 -21.61 -3.30 -22.98
CA LEU A 192 -21.03 -4.27 -23.92
C LEU A 192 -21.84 -4.38 -25.23
N ASP A 193 -22.73 -3.41 -25.49
CA ASP A 193 -23.80 -3.43 -26.50
C ASP A 193 -23.40 -4.09 -27.82
N ALA A 194 -24.03 -5.25 -27.97
CA ALA A 194 -24.07 -6.23 -29.03
C ALA A 194 -24.79 -5.74 -30.29
N GLY A 195 -24.43 -4.56 -30.79
CA GLY A 195 -25.16 -3.94 -31.90
C GLY A 195 -25.10 -4.67 -33.25
N ASN A 196 -24.39 -5.81 -33.37
CA ASN A 196 -24.33 -6.59 -34.61
C ASN A 196 -24.31 -8.10 -34.29
N ALA A 197 -24.84 -8.88 -35.24
CA ALA A 197 -25.30 -10.27 -35.15
C ALA A 197 -24.32 -11.35 -34.64
N GLU A 198 -23.13 -10.99 -34.16
CA GLU A 198 -22.16 -11.86 -33.50
C GLU A 198 -21.46 -11.08 -32.38
N ILE A 199 -21.70 -11.44 -31.13
CA ILE A 199 -21.03 -10.83 -29.98
C ILE A 199 -19.82 -11.67 -29.63
N HIS A 200 -18.64 -11.16 -29.96
CA HIS A 200 -17.40 -11.62 -29.37
C HIS A 200 -17.06 -10.72 -28.18
N PHE A 201 -17.28 -11.21 -26.96
CA PHE A 201 -16.82 -10.53 -25.75
C PHE A 201 -15.76 -11.37 -25.04
N GLU A 202 -14.76 -10.70 -24.48
CA GLU A 202 -13.78 -11.36 -23.62
C GLU A 202 -14.43 -11.65 -22.26
N ILE A 203 -14.45 -12.93 -21.86
CA ILE A 203 -14.98 -13.37 -20.55
C ILE A 203 -14.34 -12.60 -19.39
N THR A 204 -13.07 -12.22 -19.53
CA THR A 204 -12.30 -11.43 -18.55
C THR A 204 -12.83 -10.00 -18.35
N LYS A 205 -13.71 -9.51 -19.23
CA LYS A 205 -14.33 -8.18 -19.16
C LYS A 205 -15.73 -8.20 -18.52
N LEU A 206 -16.26 -9.38 -18.18
CA LEU A 206 -17.54 -9.50 -17.49
C LEU A 206 -17.40 -9.12 -16.01
N ASN A 207 -18.35 -8.35 -15.51
CA ASN A 207 -18.45 -8.05 -14.08
C ASN A 207 -18.99 -9.27 -13.30
N HIS A 208 -18.75 -9.31 -11.98
CA HIS A 208 -19.16 -10.44 -11.12
C HIS A 208 -20.67 -10.72 -11.16
N GLN A 209 -21.48 -9.67 -11.26
CA GLN A 209 -22.95 -9.81 -11.29
C GLN A 209 -23.43 -10.51 -12.57
N THR A 210 -22.91 -10.08 -13.72
CA THR A 210 -23.21 -10.67 -15.04
C THR A 210 -22.74 -12.11 -15.12
N MET A 211 -21.53 -12.39 -14.63
CA MET A 211 -20.99 -13.75 -14.59
C MET A 211 -21.81 -14.68 -13.70
N SER A 212 -22.21 -14.22 -12.51
CA SER A 212 -23.05 -15.02 -11.62
C SER A 212 -24.42 -15.33 -12.24
N ALA A 213 -25.02 -14.36 -12.94
CA ALA A 213 -26.30 -14.55 -13.62
C ALA A 213 -26.17 -15.54 -14.78
N LEU A 214 -25.13 -15.42 -15.61
CA LEU A 214 -24.85 -16.35 -16.70
C LEU A 214 -24.56 -17.76 -16.17
N LYS A 215 -23.71 -17.90 -15.15
CA LYS A 215 -23.40 -19.21 -14.53
C LYS A 215 -24.65 -19.88 -13.98
N HIS A 216 -25.53 -19.12 -13.30
CA HIS A 216 -26.78 -19.64 -12.79
C HIS A 216 -27.69 -20.15 -13.92
N TYR A 217 -27.87 -19.33 -14.96
CA TYR A 217 -28.63 -19.72 -16.15
C TYR A 217 -28.06 -20.98 -16.82
N MET A 218 -26.74 -21.02 -17.06
CA MET A 218 -26.08 -22.15 -17.72
C MET A 218 -26.19 -23.42 -16.89
N ALA A 219 -26.08 -23.34 -15.57
CA ALA A 219 -26.28 -24.48 -14.67
C ALA A 219 -27.72 -25.01 -14.77
N GLU A 220 -28.73 -24.13 -14.80
CA GLU A 220 -30.13 -24.54 -14.98
C GLU A 220 -30.39 -25.14 -16.37
N ALA A 221 -29.84 -24.54 -17.43
CA ALA A 221 -29.99 -25.00 -18.80
C ALA A 221 -29.34 -26.38 -19.01
N LEU A 222 -28.12 -26.58 -18.47
CA LEU A 222 -27.45 -27.87 -18.47
C LEU A 222 -28.23 -28.91 -17.67
N ASN A 223 -28.76 -28.55 -16.50
CA ASN A 223 -29.55 -29.46 -15.69
C ASN A 223 -30.83 -29.92 -16.41
N LYS A 224 -31.49 -29.01 -17.16
CA LYS A 224 -32.63 -29.38 -18.03
C LYS A 224 -32.24 -30.36 -19.14
N LYS A 225 -30.98 -30.36 -19.57
CA LYS A 225 -30.39 -31.32 -20.51
C LYS A 225 -29.82 -32.58 -19.83
N GLY A 226 -29.98 -32.74 -18.52
CA GLY A 226 -29.44 -33.86 -17.74
C GLY A 226 -27.92 -33.79 -17.52
N MET A 227 -27.31 -32.62 -17.69
CA MET A 227 -25.88 -32.38 -17.50
C MET A 227 -25.63 -31.49 -16.27
N SER A 228 -24.48 -31.65 -15.63
CA SER A 228 -24.01 -30.72 -14.57
C SER A 228 -23.15 -29.60 -15.15
N TYR A 229 -23.15 -28.45 -14.46
CA TYR A 229 -22.18 -27.40 -14.73
C TYR A 229 -20.77 -27.89 -14.37
N PRO A 230 -19.72 -27.59 -15.17
CA PRO A 230 -18.35 -28.01 -14.86
C PRO A 230 -17.83 -27.42 -13.53
N GLU A 231 -17.21 -28.25 -12.70
CA GLU A 231 -16.66 -27.90 -11.39
C GLU A 231 -15.14 -27.89 -11.32
#